data_AF-A0A067MY10-F1
#
_entry.id   AF-A0A067MY10-F1
#
_cell.length_a   1.000
_cell.length_b   1.000
_cell.length_c   1.000
_cell.angle_alpha   90.00
_cell.angle_beta   90.00
_cell.angle_gamma   90.00
#
_symmetry.space_group_name_H-M   'P 1'
#
loop_
_entity.id
_entity.type
_entity.pdbx_description
1 polymer ?
#
loop_
_entity_poly.entity_id
_entity_poly.type
_entity_poly.pdbx_seq_one_letter_code
_entity_poly.pdbx_strand_id
1 'polypeptide(L)'
;MAQLNEMTKNDVTRSDAVSKLRITVLSASNLPRSSFIRGDSKAFVVLHVLDQTWRTKGAERSRSPRWDEEFDLQGDNSSALKIELRVIRRQTFFSRREQLVGVAEVQFEDLRRKQRQAYGQ
;
A
#
# COMPACT_ATOMS: atom_id res chain seq x y z
N MET A 1 23.48 -52.73 -17.03
CA MET A 1 23.84 -51.54 -17.82
C MET A 1 23.11 -50.36 -17.22
N ALA A 2 23.84 -49.26 -17.01
CA ALA A 2 23.50 -48.11 -16.18
C ALA A 2 22.71 -47.02 -16.92
N GLN A 3 22.10 -46.15 -16.10
CA GLN A 3 21.69 -44.74 -16.32
C GLN A 3 20.59 -44.46 -17.38
N LEU A 4 19.40 -43.94 -17.01
CA LEU A 4 19.08 -42.57 -16.56
C LEU A 4 18.95 -41.60 -17.74
N ASN A 5 17.71 -41.42 -18.22
CA ASN A 5 17.34 -40.28 -19.07
C ASN A 5 16.55 -39.28 -18.21
N GLU A 6 17.28 -38.56 -17.36
CA GLU A 6 16.90 -37.20 -16.95
C GLU A 6 16.98 -36.31 -18.19
N MET A 7 15.83 -35.98 -18.77
CA MET A 7 15.73 -34.98 -19.83
C MET A 7 14.67 -33.96 -19.42
N THR A 8 15.11 -33.03 -18.58
CA THR A 8 14.86 -31.59 -18.69
C THR A 8 13.49 -31.16 -19.24
N LYS A 9 12.56 -30.91 -18.33
CA LYS A 9 11.54 -29.87 -18.54
C LYS A 9 11.59 -28.85 -17.41
N ASN A 10 12.68 -28.09 -17.40
CA ASN A 10 12.91 -26.95 -16.53
C ASN A 10 12.14 -25.71 -17.02
N ASP A 11 10.81 -25.77 -17.20
CA ASP A 11 10.05 -24.65 -17.81
C ASP A 11 8.72 -24.26 -17.13
N VAL A 12 8.44 -24.69 -15.90
CA VAL A 12 7.28 -24.14 -15.14
C VAL A 12 7.63 -23.98 -13.66
N THR A 13 8.67 -23.22 -13.35
CA THR A 13 8.80 -22.51 -12.06
C THR A 13 9.94 -21.51 -12.14
N ARG A 14 9.83 -20.51 -13.02
CA ARG A 14 10.65 -19.29 -12.87
C ARG A 14 10.09 -18.52 -11.69
N SER A 15 10.40 -19.03 -10.50
CA SER A 15 10.19 -18.47 -9.16
C SER A 15 9.46 -17.13 -9.15
N ASP A 16 8.15 -17.17 -8.84
CA ASP A 16 7.45 -16.08 -8.17
C ASP A 16 8.11 -15.89 -6.79
N ALA A 17 9.34 -15.40 -6.79
CA ALA A 17 10.09 -15.17 -5.59
C ALA A 17 9.37 -14.05 -4.84
N VAL A 18 8.61 -14.44 -3.81
CA VAL A 18 8.02 -13.52 -2.85
C VAL A 18 9.15 -12.65 -2.34
N SER A 19 9.07 -11.36 -2.65
CA SER A 19 10.14 -10.41 -2.38
C SER A 19 9.60 -9.29 -1.52
N LYS A 20 10.45 -8.82 -0.61
CA LYS A 20 10.09 -7.80 0.36
C LYS A 20 10.11 -6.43 -0.29
N LEU A 21 9.06 -5.65 -0.09
CA LEU A 21 8.94 -4.26 -0.48
C LEU A 21 8.63 -3.44 0.75
N ARG A 22 9.55 -2.55 1.11
CA ARG A 22 9.41 -1.67 2.26
C ARG A 22 8.80 -0.35 1.83
N ILE A 23 7.66 0.00 2.41
CA ILE A 23 6.89 1.19 2.05
C ILE A 23 6.76 2.09 3.26
N THR A 24 7.13 3.36 3.06
CA THR A 24 6.94 4.40 4.08
C THR A 24 5.79 5.30 3.66
N VAL A 25 4.72 5.32 4.44
CA VAL A 25 3.61 6.26 4.28
C VAL A 25 3.97 7.55 5.02
N LEU A 26 4.43 8.55 4.28
CA LEU A 26 4.91 9.81 4.86
C LEU A 26 3.76 10.73 5.24
N SER A 27 3.04 11.24 4.24
CA SER A 27 2.03 12.28 4.42
C SER A 27 1.03 12.31 3.26
N ALA A 28 -0.09 12.99 3.49
CA ALA A 28 -1.00 13.40 2.43
C ALA A 28 -1.14 14.93 2.49
N SER A 29 -1.63 15.53 1.40
CA SER A 29 -1.87 16.97 1.35
C SER A 29 -3.20 17.25 0.64
N ASN A 30 -3.72 18.45 0.87
CA ASN A 30 -4.95 18.95 0.24
C ASN A 30 -6.18 18.05 0.44
N LEU A 31 -6.32 17.43 1.62
CA LEU A 31 -7.51 16.63 1.91
C LEU A 31 -8.79 17.47 1.88
N PRO A 32 -9.93 16.87 1.45
CA PRO A 32 -11.20 17.56 1.39
C PRO A 32 -11.66 17.91 2.80
N ARG A 33 -12.14 19.15 2.98
CA ARG A 33 -12.63 19.61 4.28
C ARG A 33 -13.73 18.67 4.76
N SER A 34 -13.61 18.26 6.00
CA SER A 34 -14.58 17.43 6.65
C SER A 34 -15.42 18.24 7.61
N SER A 35 -16.55 18.74 7.09
CA SER A 35 -17.57 19.48 7.82
C SER A 35 -17.20 20.90 8.27
N PHE A 36 -18.21 21.78 8.24
CA PHE A 36 -18.15 23.17 8.70
C PHE A 36 -18.22 23.30 10.23
N ILE A 37 -18.48 22.20 10.95
CA ILE A 37 -18.79 22.19 12.38
C ILE A 37 -17.73 21.35 13.10
N ARG A 38 -16.63 22.02 13.49
CA ARG A 38 -15.56 21.56 14.40
C ARG A 38 -14.66 20.40 13.93
N GLY A 39 -13.45 20.80 13.53
CA GLY A 39 -12.23 19.99 13.60
C GLY A 39 -11.96 19.17 12.35
N ASP A 40 -10.72 19.17 11.89
CA ASP A 40 -10.31 18.36 10.74
C ASP A 40 -10.53 16.85 11.03
N SER A 41 -10.76 16.05 9.99
CA SER A 41 -10.95 14.60 10.15
C SER A 41 -9.63 13.92 10.47
N LYS A 42 -9.71 12.81 11.22
CA LYS A 42 -8.57 11.91 11.36
C LYS A 42 -8.43 11.12 10.06
N ALA A 43 -7.33 11.32 9.36
CA ALA A 43 -7.01 10.57 8.15
C ALA A 43 -6.18 9.33 8.48
N PHE A 44 -6.34 8.28 7.68
CA PHE A 44 -5.51 7.09 7.72
C PHE A 44 -5.44 6.46 6.33
N VAL A 45 -4.39 5.70 6.09
CA VAL A 45 -4.17 4.99 4.83
C VAL A 45 -4.31 3.50 5.09
N VAL A 46 -4.96 2.80 4.16
CA VAL A 46 -5.05 1.35 4.13
C VAL A 46 -4.27 0.86 2.92
N LEU A 47 -3.37 -0.07 3.13
CA LEU A 47 -2.57 -0.72 2.10
C LEU A 47 -3.09 -2.15 1.93
N HIS A 48 -3.38 -2.55 0.70
CA HIS A 48 -3.77 -3.91 0.36
C HIS A 48 -2.77 -4.48 -0.64
N VAL A 49 -2.25 -5.66 -0.35
CA VAL A 49 -1.40 -6.45 -1.25
C VAL A 49 -1.77 -7.91 -1.06
N LEU A 50 -2.11 -8.62 -2.14
CA LEU A 50 -2.55 -10.02 -2.08
C LEU A 50 -3.69 -10.16 -1.04
N ASP A 51 -3.53 -11.04 -0.05
CA ASP A 51 -4.49 -11.26 1.04
C ASP A 51 -4.16 -10.46 2.32
N GLN A 52 -3.18 -9.57 2.27
CA GLN A 52 -2.70 -8.80 3.42
C GLN A 52 -3.22 -7.37 3.37
N THR A 53 -3.66 -6.89 4.53
CA THR A 53 -4.15 -5.53 4.71
C THR A 53 -3.43 -4.87 5.88
N TRP A 54 -2.80 -3.73 5.61
CA TRP A 54 -2.17 -2.89 6.63
C TRP A 54 -2.88 -1.56 6.73
N ARG A 55 -2.82 -0.95 7.91
CA ARG A 55 -3.48 0.32 8.19
C ARG A 55 -2.56 1.19 9.03
N THR A 56 -2.41 2.45 8.63
CA THR A 56 -1.70 3.45 9.44
C THR A 56 -2.54 3.84 10.65
N LYS A 57 -1.87 4.37 11.68
CA LYS A 57 -2.58 5.02 12.79
C LYS A 57 -3.37 6.22 12.27
N GLY A 58 -4.40 6.61 13.02
CA GLY A 58 -5.12 7.84 12.71
C GLY A 58 -4.21 9.04 12.95
N ALA A 59 -3.89 9.78 11.88
CA ALA A 59 -3.10 11.00 11.97
C ALA A 59 -3.83 12.10 12.74
N GLU A 60 -3.08 13.15 13.08
CA GLU A 60 -3.64 14.38 13.59
C GLU A 60 -4.67 14.96 12.62
N ARG A 61 -5.63 15.67 13.20
CA ARG A 61 -6.68 16.36 12.45
C ARG A 61 -6.04 17.50 11.65
N SER A 62 -5.77 17.23 10.37
CA SER A 62 -5.16 18.20 9.45
C SER A 62 -5.56 17.92 8.01
N ARG A 63 -5.51 18.95 7.16
CA ARG A 63 -5.59 18.78 5.69
C ARG A 63 -4.31 18.25 5.07
N SER A 64 -3.23 18.25 5.85
CA SER A 64 -1.93 17.71 5.49
C SER A 64 -1.42 16.78 6.60
N PRO A 65 -2.07 15.62 6.81
CA PRO A 65 -1.67 14.68 7.85
C PRO A 65 -0.30 14.08 7.55
N ARG A 66 0.44 13.80 8.62
CA ARG A 66 1.70 13.04 8.59
C ARG A 66 1.55 11.78 9.42
N TRP A 67 2.07 10.67 8.90
CA TRP A 67 2.11 9.38 9.58
C TRP A 67 3.56 8.98 9.84
N ASP A 68 4.41 9.12 8.83
CA ASP A 68 5.81 8.68 8.87
C ASP A 68 5.92 7.21 9.34
N GLU A 69 5.00 6.36 8.84
CA GLU A 69 4.87 4.94 9.22
C GLU A 69 5.43 4.02 8.12
N GLU A 70 6.15 2.98 8.53
CA GLU A 70 6.80 2.02 7.64
C GLU A 70 6.15 0.65 7.72
N PHE A 71 6.00 0.01 6.55
CA PHE A 71 5.40 -1.31 6.40
C PHE A 71 6.28 -2.18 5.51
N ASP A 72 6.55 -3.41 5.97
CA ASP A 72 7.21 -4.43 5.17
C ASP A 72 6.16 -5.29 4.49
N LEU A 73 6.01 -5.09 3.18
CA LEU A 73 5.05 -5.82 2.36
C LEU A 73 5.77 -6.98 1.66
N GLN A 74 5.04 -8.05 1.39
CA GLN A 74 5.54 -9.20 0.64
C GLN A 74 4.66 -9.41 -0.59
N GLY A 75 5.30 -9.61 -1.74
CA GLY A 75 4.62 -9.86 -3.00
C GLY A 75 5.57 -10.28 -4.10
N ASP A 76 5.02 -10.88 -5.15
CA ASP A 76 5.72 -11.17 -6.40
C ASP A 76 5.70 -9.94 -7.33
N ASN A 77 6.15 -10.09 -8.58
CA ASN A 77 6.14 -9.01 -9.56
C ASN A 77 4.74 -8.75 -10.15
N SER A 78 3.83 -9.73 -10.08
CA SER A 78 2.45 -9.63 -10.54
C SER A 78 1.50 -9.03 -9.48
N SER A 79 2.01 -8.81 -8.27
CA SER A 79 1.26 -8.29 -7.14
C SER A 79 0.97 -6.80 -7.32
N ALA A 80 -0.29 -6.41 -7.11
CA ALA A 80 -0.70 -5.01 -7.10
C ALA A 80 -0.76 -4.48 -5.66
N LEU A 81 -0.17 -3.31 -5.43
CA LEU A 81 -0.38 -2.51 -4.23
C LEU A 81 -1.56 -1.58 -4.44
N LYS A 82 -2.64 -1.81 -3.70
CA LYS A 82 -3.76 -0.88 -3.62
C LYS A 82 -3.65 -0.03 -2.35
N ILE A 83 -3.67 1.28 -2.53
CA ILE A 83 -3.54 2.29 -1.48
C ILE A 83 -4.88 3.01 -1.39
N GLU A 84 -5.55 2.91 -0.25
CA GLU A 84 -6.81 3.61 0.02
C GLU A 84 -6.61 4.69 1.09
N LEU A 85 -6.86 5.93 0.71
CA LEU A 85 -6.85 7.06 1.63
C LEU A 85 -8.25 7.26 2.18
N ARG A 86 -8.40 7.14 3.51
CA ARG A 86 -9.69 7.24 4.19
C ARG A 86 -9.64 8.31 5.28
N VAL A 87 -10.79 8.92 5.53
CA VAL A 87 -10.97 9.93 6.59
C VAL A 87 -12.13 9.55 7.49
N ILE A 88 -11.93 9.69 8.80
CA ILE A 88 -12.99 9.48 9.79
C ILE A 88 -13.73 10.80 10.00
N ARG A 89 -14.97 10.85 9.52
CA ARG A 89 -15.87 11.99 9.75
C ARG A 89 -16.72 11.73 10.98
N ARG A 90 -16.79 12.73 11.85
CA ARG A 90 -17.72 12.72 12.99
C ARG A 90 -18.99 13.45 12.57
N GLN A 91 -20.04 12.70 12.27
CA GLN A 91 -21.33 13.29 11.90
C GLN A 91 -22.11 13.74 13.14
N THR A 92 -22.05 12.96 14.21
CA THR A 92 -22.69 13.24 15.51
C THR A 92 -21.78 12.75 16.65
N PHE A 93 -22.13 13.06 17.90
CA PHE A 93 -21.34 12.60 19.06
C PHE A 93 -21.10 11.09 19.08
N PHE A 94 -22.05 10.30 18.56
CA PHE A 94 -22.04 8.83 18.56
C PHE A 94 -21.72 8.19 17.21
N SER A 95 -21.72 8.93 16.09
CA SER A 95 -21.50 8.34 14.75
C SER A 95 -20.17 8.78 14.14
N ARG A 96 -19.27 7.81 13.96
CA ARG A 96 -18.06 7.93 13.15
C ARG A 96 -18.28 7.15 11.87
N ARG A 97 -18.14 7.81 10.72
CA ARG A 97 -18.17 7.15 9.41
C ARG A 97 -16.80 7.29 8.76
N GLU A 98 -16.28 6.19 8.23
CA GLU A 98 -15.11 6.21 7.37
C GLU A 98 -15.55 6.60 5.96
N GLN A 99 -14.95 7.63 5.40
CA GLN A 99 -15.16 8.04 4.02
C GLN A 99 -13.88 7.77 3.23
N LEU A 100 -14.02 7.07 2.11
CA LEU A 100 -12.97 6.93 1.12
C LEU A 100 -12.77 8.28 0.41
N VAL A 101 -11.53 8.75 0.38
CA VAL A 101 -11.13 10.01 -0.26
C VAL A 101 -10.47 9.75 -1.60
N GLY A 102 -9.62 8.73 -1.67
CA GLY A 102 -8.89 8.40 -2.88
C GLY A 102 -8.36 6.98 -2.86
N VAL A 103 -8.14 6.44 -4.06
CA VAL A 103 -7.53 5.14 -4.29
C VAL A 103 -6.40 5.34 -5.28
N ALA A 104 -5.27 4.70 -5.01
CA ALA A 104 -4.19 4.53 -5.97
C ALA A 104 -3.86 3.05 -6.05
N GLU A 105 -3.55 2.58 -7.25
CA GLU A 105 -3.11 1.20 -7.46
C GLU A 105 -1.82 1.23 -8.26
N VAL A 106 -0.82 0.48 -7.80
CA VAL A 106 0.50 0.44 -8.41
C VAL A 106 1.01 -0.99 -8.42
N GLN A 107 1.53 -1.44 -9.56
CA GLN A 107 2.12 -2.78 -9.68
C GLN A 107 3.49 -2.82 -9.00
N PHE A 108 3.81 -3.95 -8.36
CA PHE A 108 5.12 -4.17 -7.74
C PHE A 108 6.25 -4.08 -8.76
N GLU A 109 6.02 -4.58 -9.98
CA GLU A 109 6.98 -4.44 -11.07
C GLU A 109 7.33 -2.97 -11.36
N ASP A 110 6.33 -2.10 -11.44
CA ASP A 110 6.52 -0.68 -11.71
C ASP A 110 7.31 0.02 -10.60
N LEU A 111 7.00 -0.31 -9.33
CA LEU A 111 7.73 0.23 -8.19
C LEU A 111 9.20 -0.18 -8.22
N ARG A 112 9.49 -1.45 -8.51
CA ARG A 112 10.87 -1.95 -8.64
C ARG A 112 11.60 -1.30 -9.82
N ARG A 113 10.92 -1.14 -10.94
CA ARG A 113 11.47 -0.50 -12.14
C ARG A 113 11.87 0.94 -11.84
N LYS A 114 10.96 1.71 -11.21
CA LYS A 114 11.24 3.09 -10.79
C LYS A 114 12.37 3.16 -9.76
N GLN A 115 12.44 2.21 -8.83
CA GLN A 115 13.53 2.13 -7.87
C GLN A 115 14.88 1.91 -8.59
N ARG A 116 14.98 0.95 -9.51
CA ARG A 116 16.22 0.72 -10.28
C ARG A 116 16.63 1.95 -11.09
N GLN A 117 15.67 2.61 -11.74
CA GLN A 117 15.91 3.85 -12.48
C GLN A 117 16.41 4.99 -11.56
N ALA A 118 15.84 5.13 -10.36
CA ALA A 118 16.25 6.14 -9.41
C ALA A 118 17.67 5.91 -8.84
N TYR A 119 18.10 4.65 -8.75
CA TYR A 119 19.41 4.27 -8.21
C TYR A 119 20.48 3.96 -9.27
N GLY A 120 20.19 4.14 -10.57
CA GLY A 120 21.18 4.08 -11.65
C GLY A 120 21.98 2.78 -11.70
N GLN A 121 21.29 1.65 -11.90
CA GLN A 121 21.89 0.35 -12.23
C GLN A 121 21.39 -0.11 -13.59
#